data_AF-A0A957KCI5-F1
#
_entry.id   AF-A0A957KCI5-F1
#
_cell.length_a   1.000
_cell.length_b   1.000
_cell.length_c   1.000
_cell.angle_alpha   90.00
_cell.angle_beta   90.00
_cell.angle_gamma   90.00
#
_symmetry.space_group_name_H-M   'P 1'
#
loop_
_entity.id
_entity.type
_entity.pdbx_description
1 polymer ?
#
loop_
_entity_poly.entity_id
_entity_poly.type
_entity_poly.pdbx_seq_one_letter_code
_entity_poly.pdbx_strand_id
1 'polypeptide(L)'
;MSFGITKTIPAREGQAGVDSLYDGSLSEFEFHMAGKPSKLNVGDYVYTIFNDMLIGRCPIKELIGGAVNPDSGKPRTLIMVSCPGEKLAQPIPRQGHRGTRYYDGADWPG
;
A
#
# COMPACT_ATOMS: atom_id res chain seq x y z
N MET A 1 2.96 -14.19 10.53
CA MET A 1 3.47 -12.81 10.52
C MET A 1 3.02 -12.17 9.22
N SER A 2 2.38 -11.01 9.28
CA SER A 2 1.81 -10.31 8.13
C SER A 2 2.68 -9.12 7.75
N PHE A 3 3.94 -9.38 7.39
CA PHE A 3 4.92 -8.33 7.07
C PHE A 3 4.53 -7.54 5.81
N GLY A 4 5.02 -6.30 5.71
CA GLY A 4 4.82 -5.48 4.54
C GLY A 4 5.30 -4.03 4.68
N ILE A 5 4.58 -3.15 4.01
CA ILE A 5 4.81 -1.70 4.04
C ILE A 5 3.50 -0.96 4.28
N THR A 6 3.59 0.26 4.81
CA THR A 6 2.47 1.19 4.89
C THR A 6 2.57 2.27 3.81
N LYS A 7 1.42 2.64 3.24
CA LYS A 7 1.23 3.71 2.26
C LYS A 7 0.06 4.59 2.67
N THR A 8 0.27 5.90 2.74
CA THR A 8 -0.83 6.84 2.96
C THR A 8 -1.50 7.17 1.63
N ILE A 9 -2.80 6.93 1.55
CA ILE A 9 -3.65 7.33 0.44
C ILE A 9 -3.93 8.84 0.61
N PRO A 10 -3.62 9.69 -0.38
CA PRO A 10 -3.90 11.11 -0.30
C PRO A 10 -5.39 11.41 -0.12
N ALA A 11 -5.73 12.41 0.69
CA ALA A 11 -7.13 12.82 0.93
C ALA A 11 -7.90 13.16 -0.37
N ARG A 12 -7.20 13.65 -1.40
CA ARG A 12 -7.78 13.98 -2.71
C ARG A 12 -8.39 12.77 -3.46
N GLU A 13 -7.96 11.54 -3.15
CA GLU A 13 -8.52 10.33 -3.79
C GLU A 13 -9.96 10.07 -3.29
N GLY A 14 -10.31 10.64 -2.13
CA GLY A 14 -11.63 10.50 -1.52
C GLY A 14 -11.92 9.08 -1.05
N GLN A 15 -13.10 8.92 -0.44
CA GLN A 15 -13.54 7.63 0.09
C GLN A 15 -13.79 6.61 -1.03
N ALA A 16 -14.30 7.04 -2.19
CA ALA A 16 -14.56 6.16 -3.32
C ALA A 16 -13.27 5.53 -3.89
N GLY A 17 -12.18 6.31 -4.01
CA GLY A 17 -10.89 5.78 -4.44
C GLY A 17 -10.35 4.74 -3.44
N VAL A 18 -10.52 5.00 -2.14
CA VAL A 18 -10.16 4.05 -1.08
C VAL A 18 -11.00 2.77 -1.17
N ASP A 19 -12.31 2.89 -1.32
CA ASP A 19 -13.22 1.74 -1.33
C ASP A 19 -13.03 0.84 -2.56
N SER A 20 -12.62 1.42 -3.70
CA SER A 20 -12.32 0.66 -4.93
C SER A 20 -11.21 -0.39 -4.76
N LEU A 21 -10.34 -0.23 -3.75
CA LEU A 21 -9.31 -1.21 -3.41
C LEU A 21 -9.89 -2.47 -2.74
N TYR A 22 -11.11 -2.41 -2.21
CA TYR A 22 -11.69 -3.41 -1.32
C TYR A 22 -13.06 -3.95 -1.77
N ASP A 23 -13.79 -3.21 -2.59
CA ASP A 23 -15.15 -3.57 -3.01
C ASP A 23 -15.21 -4.51 -4.23
N GLY A 24 -14.05 -4.83 -4.82
CA GLY A 24 -13.93 -5.70 -5.99
C GLY A 24 -14.07 -4.97 -7.34
N SER A 25 -14.18 -3.64 -7.33
CA SER A 25 -14.20 -2.83 -8.56
C SER A 25 -12.88 -2.87 -9.33
N LEU A 26 -11.77 -3.13 -8.62
CA LEU A 26 -10.43 -3.30 -9.18
C LEU A 26 -9.96 -4.74 -9.02
N SER A 27 -9.27 -5.26 -10.03
CA SER A 27 -8.51 -6.50 -9.92
C SER A 27 -7.09 -6.25 -9.41
N GLU A 28 -6.51 -5.09 -9.71
CA GLU A 28 -5.13 -4.74 -9.38
C GLU A 28 -4.98 -3.24 -9.17
N PHE A 29 -3.97 -2.86 -8.38
CA PHE A 29 -3.61 -1.47 -8.17
C PHE A 29 -2.08 -1.30 -8.06
N GLU A 30 -1.58 -0.13 -8.45
CA GLU A 30 -0.15 0.19 -8.44
C GLU A 30 0.18 1.19 -7.32
N PHE A 31 1.10 0.80 -6.45
CA PHE A 31 1.73 1.71 -5.47
C PHE A 31 3.17 2.03 -5.85
N HIS A 32 3.61 3.25 -5.52
CA HIS A 32 4.99 3.68 -5.78
C HIS A 32 5.84 3.67 -4.52
N MET A 33 7.05 3.13 -4.64
CA MET A 33 8.11 3.23 -3.64
C MET A 33 9.35 3.87 -4.24
N ALA A 34 9.99 4.78 -3.50
CA ALA A 34 11.26 5.36 -3.89
C ALA A 34 12.39 4.34 -3.68
N GLY A 35 13.28 4.21 -4.67
CA GLY A 35 14.40 3.27 -4.62
C GLY A 35 13.96 1.81 -4.74
N LYS A 36 14.87 0.89 -4.36
CA LYS A 36 14.67 -0.56 -4.40
C LYS A 36 14.28 -1.07 -3.00
N PRO A 37 13.24 -1.92 -2.86
CA PRO A 37 12.95 -2.57 -1.60
C PRO A 37 14.10 -3.47 -1.15
N SER A 38 14.39 -3.45 0.15
CA SER A 38 15.44 -4.25 0.78
C SER A 38 14.94 -5.49 1.50
N LYS A 39 13.66 -5.49 1.92
CA LYS A 39 13.05 -6.59 2.69
C LYS A 39 11.68 -7.04 2.17
N LEU A 40 11.12 -6.34 1.19
CA LEU A 40 9.77 -6.57 0.69
C LEU A 40 9.78 -7.66 -0.39
N ASN A 41 8.84 -8.59 -0.30
CA ASN A 41 8.69 -9.72 -1.20
C ASN A 41 7.27 -9.80 -1.76
N VAL A 42 7.10 -10.56 -2.84
CA VAL A 42 5.78 -11.00 -3.30
C VAL A 42 5.14 -11.87 -2.21
N GLY A 43 3.86 -11.65 -1.93
CA GLY A 43 3.13 -12.28 -0.81
C GLY A 43 3.13 -11.46 0.48
N ASP A 44 3.99 -10.44 0.61
CA ASP A 44 3.86 -9.42 1.66
C ASP A 44 2.68 -8.47 1.34
N TYR A 45 2.43 -7.49 2.21
CA TYR A 45 1.28 -6.61 2.08
C TYR A 45 1.62 -5.14 1.92
N VAL A 46 0.77 -4.42 1.19
CA VAL A 46 0.65 -2.96 1.29
C VAL A 46 -0.51 -2.62 2.21
N TYR A 47 -0.18 -2.18 3.41
CA TYR A 47 -1.10 -1.61 4.36
C TYR A 47 -1.43 -0.17 3.97
N THR A 48 -2.70 0.17 3.91
CA THR A 48 -3.12 1.50 3.50
C THR A 48 -3.60 2.31 4.70
N ILE A 49 -3.16 3.57 4.74
CA ILE A 49 -3.54 4.54 5.74
C ILE A 49 -4.35 5.63 5.05
N PHE A 50 -5.51 5.99 5.58
CA PHE A 50 -6.33 7.08 5.10
C PHE A 50 -6.87 7.87 6.29
N ASN A 51 -6.80 9.20 6.23
CA ASN A 51 -7.19 10.09 7.33
C ASN A 51 -6.60 9.69 8.70
N ASP A 52 -5.30 9.38 8.74
CA ASP A 52 -4.58 8.92 9.93
C ASP A 52 -5.15 7.64 10.58
N MET A 53 -5.82 6.81 9.77
CA MET A 53 -6.32 5.50 10.17
C MET A 53 -5.76 4.43 9.25
N LEU A 54 -5.26 3.32 9.81
CA LEU A 54 -5.02 2.08 9.09
C LEU A 54 -6.38 1.48 8.74
N ILE A 55 -6.66 1.29 7.46
CA ILE A 55 -7.99 0.90 6.97
C ILE A 55 -8.03 -0.52 6.37
N GLY A 56 -6.89 -1.05 5.95
CA GLY A 56 -6.85 -2.29 5.20
C GLY A 56 -5.47 -2.61 4.65
N ARG A 57 -5.37 -3.73 3.93
CA ARG A 57 -4.14 -4.18 3.27
C ARG A 57 -4.45 -4.84 1.93
N CYS A 58 -3.52 -4.74 0.99
CA CYS A 58 -3.58 -5.44 -0.29
C CYS A 58 -2.35 -6.35 -0.45
N PRO A 59 -2.49 -7.62 -0.88
CA PRO A 59 -1.36 -8.51 -1.09
C PRO A 59 -0.53 -8.07 -2.30
N ILE A 60 0.79 -8.10 -2.16
CA ILE A 60 1.74 -7.76 -3.23
C ILE A 60 1.84 -8.94 -4.18
N LYS A 61 1.57 -8.70 -5.46
CA LYS A 61 1.71 -9.70 -6.53
C LYS A 61 3.00 -9.56 -7.32
N GLU A 62 3.53 -8.35 -7.45
CA GLU A 62 4.72 -8.08 -8.26
C GLU A 62 5.48 -6.84 -7.79
N LEU A 63 6.80 -6.89 -7.91
CA LEU A 63 7.70 -5.77 -7.62
C LEU A 63 8.52 -5.44 -8.88
N ILE A 64 8.19 -4.34 -9.54
CA ILE A 64 8.82 -3.92 -10.79
C ILE A 64 9.79 -2.78 -10.47
N GLY A 65 11.08 -3.09 -10.47
CA GLY A 65 12.14 -2.11 -10.27
C GLY A 65 12.48 -1.32 -11.54
N GLY A 66 13.14 -0.17 -11.38
CA GLY A 66 13.76 0.55 -12.51
C GLY A 66 12.83 1.50 -13.26
N ALA A 67 11.58 1.68 -12.81
CA ALA A 67 10.69 2.70 -13.36
C ALA A 67 11.25 4.09 -13.03
N VAL A 68 11.75 4.81 -14.02
CA VAL A 68 12.28 6.17 -13.83
C VAL A 68 11.11 7.15 -13.90
N ASN A 69 10.88 7.88 -12.82
CA ASN A 69 9.90 8.96 -12.85
C ASN A 69 10.45 10.11 -13.73
N PRO A 70 9.74 10.54 -14.78
CA PRO A 70 10.25 11.50 -15.76
C PRO A 70 10.55 12.88 -15.15
N ASP A 71 9.81 13.29 -14.11
CA ASP A 71 9.96 14.60 -13.48
C ASP A 71 11.15 14.69 -12.51
N SER A 72 11.60 13.55 -11.96
CA SER A 72 12.64 13.51 -10.93
C SER A 72 13.91 12.74 -11.30
N GLY A 73 13.87 11.95 -12.37
CA GLY A 73 14.98 11.10 -12.82
C GLY A 73 15.37 9.99 -11.84
N LYS A 74 14.69 9.86 -10.70
CA LYS A 74 15.01 8.88 -9.65
C LYS A 74 14.29 7.56 -9.91
N PRO A 75 14.97 6.42 -9.73
CA PRO A 75 14.35 5.12 -9.89
C PRO A 75 13.30 4.90 -8.79
N ARG A 76 12.15 4.39 -9.21
CA ARG A 76 11.08 3.91 -8.35
C ARG A 76 10.89 2.41 -8.55
N THR A 77 10.40 1.77 -7.50
CA THR A 77 9.82 0.44 -7.60
C THR A 77 8.31 0.60 -7.65
N LEU A 78 7.69 0.02 -8.67
CA LEU A 78 6.25 -0.16 -8.77
C LEU A 78 5.91 -1.42 -7.99
N ILE A 79 4.93 -1.30 -7.10
CA ILE A 79 4.44 -2.37 -6.25
C ILE A 79 3.03 -2.66 -6.73
N MET A 80 2.89 -3.74 -7.48
CA MET A 80 1.60 -4.21 -7.97
C MET A 80 0.95 -5.02 -6.87
N VAL A 81 -0.29 -4.68 -6.53
CA VAL A 81 -1.10 -5.40 -5.56
C VAL A 81 -2.32 -6.01 -6.22
N SER A 82 -2.80 -7.12 -5.67
CA SER A 82 -4.09 -7.68 -6.07
C SER A 82 -5.22 -7.00 -5.29
N CYS A 83 -6.35 -6.79 -5.97
CA CYS A 83 -7.60 -6.32 -5.42
C CYS A 83 -8.72 -7.35 -5.70
N PRO A 84 -9.76 -7.45 -4.85
CA PRO A 84 -9.95 -6.69 -3.62
C PRO A 84 -8.93 -7.08 -2.55
N GLY A 85 -8.44 -6.06 -1.83
CA GLY A 85 -7.66 -6.27 -0.61
C GLY A 85 -8.55 -6.66 0.57
N GLU A 86 -7.94 -6.78 1.74
CA GLU A 86 -8.65 -6.97 3.00
C GLU A 86 -8.90 -5.62 3.68
N LYS A 87 -10.16 -5.30 3.99
CA LYS A 87 -10.53 -4.10 4.73
C LYS A 87 -10.75 -4.45 6.20
N LEU A 88 -10.25 -3.60 7.10
CA LEU A 88 -10.56 -3.73 8.52
C LEU A 88 -12.02 -3.38 8.76
N ALA A 89 -12.71 -4.19 9.58
CA ALA A 89 -14.06 -3.88 10.03
C ALA A 89 -14.09 -2.57 10.85
N GLN A 90 -13.03 -2.33 11.64
CA GLN A 90 -12.82 -1.09 12.38
C GLN A 90 -11.41 -0.58 12.09
N PRO A 91 -11.25 0.61 11.46
CA PRO A 91 -9.96 1.21 11.23
C PRO A 91 -9.21 1.49 12.55
N ILE A 92 -7.88 1.39 12.52
CA ILE A 92 -7.02 1.55 13.70
C ILE A 92 -6.25 2.87 13.60
N PRO A 93 -6.15 3.69 14.66
CA PRO A 93 -5.36 4.92 14.62
C PRO A 93 -3.91 4.68 14.18
N ARG A 94 -3.50 5.31 13.09
CA ARG A 94 -2.15 5.20 12.54
C ARG A 94 -1.79 6.45 11.73
N GLN A 95 -0.88 7.24 12.27
CA GLN A 95 -0.45 8.48 11.62
C GLN A 95 0.07 8.24 10.20
N GLY A 96 -0.48 8.98 9.25
CA GLY A 96 -0.06 9.00 7.87
C GLY A 96 1.36 9.55 7.71
N HIS A 97 1.97 9.24 6.56
CA HIS A 97 3.32 9.66 6.25
C HIS A 97 3.52 9.86 4.75
N ARG A 98 4.62 10.53 4.41
CA ARG A 98 5.06 10.67 3.02
C ARG A 98 6.00 9.53 2.67
N GLY A 99 5.76 8.90 1.52
CA GLY A 99 6.61 7.84 1.00
C GLY A 99 6.13 6.45 1.40
N THR A 100 7.05 5.60 1.83
CA THR A 100 6.82 4.19 2.15
C THR A 100 7.57 3.85 3.43
N ARG A 101 6.95 3.11 4.35
CA ARG A 101 7.60 2.63 5.58
C ARG A 101 7.35 1.14 5.77
N TYR A 102 8.36 0.40 6.20
CA TYR A 102 8.19 -1.00 6.59
C TYR A 102 7.26 -1.14 7.78
N TYR A 103 6.52 -2.24 7.81
CA TYR A 103 5.57 -2.56 8.85
C TYR A 103 5.54 -4.07 9.07
N ASP A 104 5.59 -4.48 10.33
CA ASP A 104 5.60 -5.87 10.76
C ASP A 104 4.19 -6.50 10.85
N GLY A 105 3.15 -5.67 10.69
CA GLY A 105 1.77 -6.11 10.82
C GLY A 105 1.26 -6.13 12.27
N ALA A 106 1.95 -5.46 13.21
CA ALA A 106 1.67 -5.56 14.65
C ALA A 106 0.21 -5.30 15.05
N ASP A 107 -0.48 -4.37 14.38
CA ASP A 107 -1.86 -3.99 14.71
C ASP A 107 -2.91 -4.72 13.85
N TRP A 108 -2.48 -5.61 12.95
CA TRP A 108 -3.42 -6.35 12.11
C TRP A 108 -4.05 -7.52 12.89
N PRO A 109 -5.39 -7.65 12.94
CA PRO A 109 -6.04 -8.79 13.58
C PRO A 109 -5.73 -10.07 12.79
N GLY A 110 -5.06 -11.01 13.45
CA GLY A 110 -4.62 -12.30 12.89
C GLY A 110 -5.71 -13.36 12.85
#